data_AF-A0A3A4QME8-F1
#
_entry.id   AF-A0A3A4QME8-F1
#
_cell.length_a   1.000
_cell.length_b   1.000
_cell.length_c   1.000
_cell.angle_alpha   90.00
_cell.angle_beta   90.00
_cell.angle_gamma   90.00
#
_symmetry.space_group_name_H-M   'P 1'
#
loop_
_entity.id
_entity.type
_entity.pdbx_description
1 polymer ?
#
loop_
_entity_poly.entity_id
_entity_poly.type
_entity_poly.pdbx_seq_one_letter_code
_entity_poly.pdbx_strand_id
1 'polypeptide(L)'
;MKILELENEPLSKLRSLAKNLNIPNFNRMKKEALAMMIREAEAQKDGIELRGGILEIMSEGIGFLRATNYRISDQDVYVSQAQLRKYDLRAGDLVIGQVRPPRESERHFGLLKVESINGLEPEIGGRRVVFENLTPIFPDVRFDLEIEHDTLAPRLINLIAPIGRGQRGLIVSPPKAGKTTILKQ
;
A
#
# COMPACT_ATOMS: atom_id res chain seq x y z
N MET A 1 8.84 12.05 -9.02
CA MET A 1 7.70 11.46 -9.79
C MET A 1 6.52 11.23 -8.85
N LYS A 2 5.28 11.09 -9.35
CA LYS A 2 4.16 10.68 -8.48
C LYS A 2 4.33 9.23 -8.07
N ILE A 3 3.88 8.86 -6.87
CA ILE A 3 4.01 7.49 -6.35
C ILE A 3 3.32 6.47 -7.25
N LEU A 4 2.14 6.79 -7.77
CA LEU A 4 1.43 5.92 -8.70
C LEU A 4 2.18 5.68 -10.02
N GLU A 5 2.94 6.66 -10.48
CA GLU A 5 3.78 6.49 -11.68
C GLU A 5 4.90 5.49 -11.37
N LEU A 6 5.56 5.62 -10.21
CA LEU A 6 6.58 4.67 -9.77
C LEU A 6 6.02 3.25 -9.58
N GLU A 7 4.80 3.12 -9.07
CA GLU A 7 4.14 1.82 -8.92
C GLU A 7 3.79 1.15 -10.24
N ASN A 8 3.60 1.91 -11.33
CA ASN A 8 3.31 1.36 -12.65
C ASN A 8 4.58 1.00 -13.44
N GLU A 9 5.72 1.59 -13.10
CA GLU A 9 7.00 1.34 -13.78
C GLU A 9 7.53 -0.09 -13.52
N PRO A 10 8.35 -0.66 -14.41
CA PRO A 10 8.90 -2.00 -14.23
C PRO A 10 9.91 -2.01 -13.07
N LEU A 11 9.98 -3.14 -12.36
CA LEU A 11 10.85 -3.29 -11.19
C LEU A 11 12.33 -3.08 -11.51
N SER A 12 12.76 -3.42 -12.74
CA SER A 12 14.12 -3.15 -13.23
C SER A 12 14.46 -1.65 -13.21
N LYS A 13 13.54 -0.80 -13.67
CA LYS A 13 13.70 0.65 -13.65
C LYS A 13 13.74 1.19 -12.22
N LEU A 14 12.83 0.76 -11.35
CA LEU A 14 12.84 1.16 -9.94
C LEU A 14 14.16 0.79 -9.24
N ARG A 15 14.69 -0.41 -9.49
CA ARG A 15 15.99 -0.83 -8.94
C ARG A 15 17.15 0.03 -9.47
N SER A 16 17.12 0.44 -10.74
CA SER A 16 18.13 1.35 -11.30
C SER A 16 18.07 2.75 -10.66
N LEU A 17 16.86 3.28 -10.45
CA LEU A 17 16.66 4.56 -9.75
C LEU A 17 17.14 4.48 -8.30
N ALA A 18 16.78 3.41 -7.58
CA ALA A 18 17.21 3.18 -6.21
C ALA A 18 18.73 3.07 -6.07
N LYS A 19 19.40 2.45 -7.05
CA LYS A 19 20.87 2.40 -7.12
C LYS A 19 21.46 3.81 -7.28
N ASN A 20 20.91 4.63 -8.17
CA ASN A 20 21.37 6.01 -8.37
C ASN A 20 21.14 6.90 -7.13
N LEU A 21 20.12 6.59 -6.33
CA LEU A 21 19.79 7.27 -5.08
C LEU A 21 20.50 6.66 -3.86
N ASN A 22 21.36 5.65 -4.04
CA ASN A 22 22.09 4.96 -2.96
C ASN A 22 21.19 4.38 -1.84
N ILE A 23 20.00 3.90 -2.19
CA ILE A 23 19.07 3.30 -1.22
C ILE A 23 19.61 1.93 -0.77
N PRO A 24 19.78 1.65 0.52
CA PRO A 24 20.31 0.37 0.99
C PRO A 24 19.30 -0.77 0.80
N ASN A 25 19.78 -1.99 0.57
CA ASN A 25 18.97 -3.21 0.51
C ASN A 25 17.81 -3.22 -0.51
N PHE A 26 17.81 -2.33 -1.51
CA PHE A 26 16.74 -2.17 -2.50
C PHE A 26 16.38 -3.45 -3.26
N ASN A 27 17.32 -4.39 -3.42
CA ASN A 27 17.09 -5.66 -4.11
C ASN A 27 16.09 -6.59 -3.39
N ARG A 28 15.99 -6.48 -2.06
CA ARG A 28 15.12 -7.33 -1.22
C ARG A 28 13.75 -6.69 -0.95
N MET A 29 13.56 -5.44 -1.32
CA MET A 29 12.33 -4.71 -1.07
C MET A 29 11.24 -5.10 -2.07
N LYS A 30 9.99 -5.11 -1.60
CA LYS A 30 8.82 -5.18 -2.49
C LYS A 30 8.71 -3.91 -3.32
N LYS A 31 8.01 -4.00 -4.45
CA LYS A 31 7.84 -2.88 -5.40
C LYS A 31 7.27 -1.62 -4.73
N GLU A 32 6.21 -1.77 -3.95
CA GLU A 32 5.53 -0.69 -3.21
C GLU A 32 6.50 0.03 -2.25
N ALA A 33 7.18 -0.75 -1.39
CA ALA A 33 8.16 -0.21 -0.45
C ALA A 33 9.33 0.49 -1.19
N LEU A 34 9.78 -0.07 -2.32
CA LEU A 34 10.84 0.52 -3.11
C LEU A 34 10.41 1.85 -3.74
N ALA A 35 9.20 1.94 -4.29
CA ALA A 35 8.64 3.17 -4.83
C ALA A 35 8.54 4.26 -3.77
N MET A 36 8.12 3.90 -2.55
CA MET A 36 8.08 4.82 -1.42
C MET A 36 9.47 5.34 -1.03
N MET A 37 10.45 4.45 -0.86
CA MET A 37 11.83 4.84 -0.52
C MET A 37 12.47 5.75 -1.58
N ILE A 38 12.19 5.50 -2.87
CA ILE A 38 12.64 6.38 -3.96
C ILE A 38 12.04 7.78 -3.81
N ARG A 39 10.73 7.86 -3.55
CA ARG A 39 10.04 9.15 -3.38
C ARG A 39 10.56 9.91 -2.16
N GLU A 40 10.80 9.22 -1.05
CA GLU A 40 11.38 9.79 0.17
C GLU A 40 12.79 10.34 -0.10
N ALA A 41 13.66 9.56 -0.75
CA ALA A 41 15.01 9.98 -1.11
C ALA A 41 15.03 11.17 -2.10
N GLU A 42 14.08 11.23 -3.03
CA GLU A 42 13.90 12.40 -3.91
C GLU A 42 13.51 13.65 -3.11
N ALA A 43 12.50 13.55 -2.24
CA ALA A 43 12.01 14.68 -1.46
C ALA A 43 13.04 15.19 -0.43
N GLN A 44 13.86 14.29 0.11
CA GLN A 44 14.92 14.66 1.04
C GLN A 44 15.97 15.57 0.39
N LYS A 45 16.21 15.46 -0.93
CA LYS A 45 17.09 16.37 -1.67
C LYS A 45 16.54 17.80 -1.71
N ASP A 46 15.22 17.94 -1.67
CA ASP A 46 14.52 19.22 -1.63
C ASP A 46 14.34 19.74 -0.18
N GLY A 47 14.95 19.06 0.82
CA GLY A 47 14.83 19.40 2.23
C GLY A 47 13.48 19.04 2.85
N ILE A 48 12.68 18.20 2.18
CA ILE A 48 11.35 17.80 2.60
C ILE A 48 11.41 16.37 3.14
N GLU A 49 11.00 16.18 4.39
CA GLU A 49 10.84 14.84 4.95
C GLU A 49 9.45 14.30 4.60
N LEU A 50 9.40 13.22 3.82
CA LEU A 50 8.18 12.50 3.50
C LEU A 50 8.09 11.23 4.29
N ARG A 51 6.92 10.99 4.88
CA ARG A 51 6.57 9.70 5.49
C ARG A 51 5.17 9.31 5.07
N GLY A 52 4.84 8.05 5.28
CA GLY A 52 3.52 7.55 5.01
C GLY A 52 3.25 6.23 5.70
N GLY A 53 2.01 5.80 5.59
CA GLY A 53 1.54 4.57 6.20
C GLY A 53 0.04 4.41 6.02
N ILE A 54 -0.47 3.32 6.56
CA ILE A 54 -1.92 3.08 6.59
C ILE A 54 -2.51 3.83 7.77
N LEU A 55 -3.53 4.64 7.49
CA LEU A 55 -4.24 5.41 8.50
C LEU A 55 -5.08 4.51 9.40
N GLU A 56 -4.83 4.60 10.70
CA GLU A 56 -5.69 4.10 11.75
C GLU A 56 -6.31 5.29 12.48
N ILE A 57 -7.64 5.29 12.65
CA ILE A 57 -8.36 6.35 13.37
C ILE A 57 -8.73 5.83 14.74
N MET A 58 -8.32 6.54 15.78
CA MET A 58 -8.60 6.22 17.18
C MET A 58 -10.00 6.72 17.57
N SER A 59 -10.56 6.15 18.64
CA SER A 59 -11.88 6.53 19.17
C SER A 59 -11.99 8.02 19.54
N GLU A 60 -10.87 8.65 19.91
CA GLU A 60 -10.78 10.08 20.24
C GLU A 60 -10.85 11.00 19.00
N GLY A 61 -10.95 10.44 17.80
CA GLY A 61 -11.04 11.22 16.55
C GLY A 61 -9.70 11.77 16.06
N ILE A 62 -8.58 11.24 16.57
CA ILE A 62 -7.23 11.44 16.06
C ILE A 62 -6.79 10.24 15.22
N GLY A 63 -5.82 10.42 14.33
CA GLY A 63 -5.31 9.35 13.48
C GLY A 63 -3.80 9.12 13.63
N PHE A 64 -3.36 7.91 13.30
CA PHE A 64 -1.95 7.57 13.17
C PHE A 64 -1.71 6.84 11.84
N LEU A 65 -0.69 7.27 11.10
CA LEU A 65 -0.21 6.52 9.93
C LEU A 65 0.76 5.45 10.42
N ARG A 66 0.37 4.18 10.26
CA ARG A 66 1.20 3.02 10.63
C ARG A 66 2.21 2.72 9.53
N ALA A 67 3.49 2.94 9.81
CA ALA A 67 4.56 2.70 8.85
C ALA A 67 5.12 1.26 8.93
N THR A 68 5.08 0.64 10.12
CA THR A 68 5.78 -0.63 10.39
C THR A 68 4.82 -1.81 10.48
N ASN A 69 4.52 -2.48 9.36
CA ASN A 69 3.66 -3.67 9.31
C ASN A 69 2.31 -3.49 10.05
N TYR A 70 1.74 -2.28 10.00
CA TYR A 70 0.48 -1.93 10.66
C TYR A 70 0.52 -2.02 12.20
N ARG A 71 1.71 -2.06 12.80
CA ARG A 71 1.91 -2.06 14.25
C ARG A 71 2.28 -0.67 14.74
N ILE A 72 1.99 -0.43 16.01
CA ILE A 72 2.40 0.79 16.71
C ILE A 72 3.93 0.89 16.70
N SER A 73 4.44 2.02 16.23
CA SER A 73 5.86 2.34 16.18
C SER A 73 6.09 3.81 16.54
N ASP A 74 7.28 4.11 17.05
CA ASP A 74 7.84 5.46 17.12
C ASP A 74 7.89 6.19 15.76
N GLN A 75 7.95 5.44 14.66
CA GLN A 75 7.91 5.95 13.29
C GLN A 75 6.51 6.36 12.82
N ASP A 76 5.47 6.14 13.65
CA ASP A 76 4.10 6.51 13.28
C ASP A 76 3.94 8.02 13.19
N VAL A 77 3.06 8.44 12.28
CA VAL A 77 2.79 9.86 12.02
C VAL A 77 1.42 10.21 12.58
N TYR A 78 1.39 11.15 13.51
CA TYR A 78 0.17 11.73 14.05
C TYR A 78 -0.57 12.55 12.99
N VAL A 79 -1.89 12.33 12.90
CA VAL A 79 -2.81 13.03 12.03
C VAL A 79 -3.90 13.68 12.89
N SER A 80 -4.03 15.00 12.76
CA SER A 80 -5.02 15.77 13.52
C SER A 80 -6.44 15.55 12.99
N GLN A 81 -7.44 15.72 13.86
CA GLN A 81 -8.85 15.67 13.48
C GLN A 81 -9.22 16.68 12.37
N ALA A 82 -8.55 17.84 12.35
CA ALA A 82 -8.74 18.83 11.30
C ALA A 82 -8.27 18.32 9.93
N GLN A 83 -7.14 17.60 9.88
CA GLN A 83 -6.63 16.99 8.65
C GLN A 83 -7.51 15.83 8.19
N LEU A 84 -7.97 14.98 9.12
CA LEU A 84 -8.91 13.90 8.80
C LEU A 84 -10.15 14.45 8.08
N ARG A 85 -10.75 15.52 8.61
CA ARG A 85 -11.92 16.17 8.01
C ARG A 85 -11.60 16.89 6.71
N LYS A 86 -10.48 17.63 6.65
CA LYS A 86 -10.09 18.40 5.46
C LYS A 86 -9.92 17.54 4.23
N TYR A 87 -9.36 16.35 4.39
CA TYR A 87 -9.03 15.44 3.30
C TYR A 87 -10.01 14.25 3.15
N ASP A 88 -11.12 14.25 3.91
CA ASP A 88 -12.09 13.14 3.99
C ASP A 88 -11.41 11.76 4.17
N LEU A 89 -10.43 11.71 5.07
CA LEU A 89 -9.64 10.50 5.32
C LEU A 89 -10.45 9.45 6.07
N ARG A 90 -10.26 8.20 5.69
CA ARG A 90 -10.95 7.03 6.25
C ARG A 90 -9.91 6.02 6.73
N ALA A 91 -10.26 5.25 7.76
CA ALA A 91 -9.39 4.18 8.24
C ALA A 91 -9.07 3.21 7.10
N GLY A 92 -7.80 2.83 6.97
CA GLY A 92 -7.30 2.00 5.88
C GLY A 92 -6.69 2.78 4.71
N ASP A 93 -6.81 4.10 4.67
CA ASP A 93 -6.16 4.91 3.63
C ASP A 93 -4.63 4.84 3.71
N LEU A 94 -3.98 4.58 2.58
CA LEU A 94 -2.55 4.82 2.41
C LEU A 94 -2.32 6.31 2.23
N VAL A 95 -1.80 6.97 3.25
CA VAL A 95 -1.50 8.41 3.21
C VAL A 95 0.01 8.58 3.17
N ILE A 96 0.47 9.40 2.23
CA ILE A 96 1.86 9.84 2.17
C ILE A 96 1.86 11.36 2.19
N GLY A 97 2.75 11.95 2.98
CA GLY A 97 2.80 13.39 3.15
C GLY A 97 4.05 13.89 3.83
N GLN A 98 4.16 15.20 3.81
CA GLN A 98 5.25 15.93 4.46
C GLN A 98 5.03 15.87 5.96
N VAL A 99 6.09 15.55 6.68
CA VAL A 99 6.07 15.46 8.14
C VAL A 99 7.01 16.46 8.77
N ARG A 100 6.76 16.73 10.05
CA ARG A 100 7.71 17.39 10.93
C ARG A 100 8.13 16.44 12.06
N PRO A 101 9.36 16.58 12.57
CA PRO A 101 9.77 15.86 13.76
C PRO A 101 8.90 16.22 14.97
N PRO A 102 8.81 15.31 15.96
CA PRO A 102 8.15 15.59 17.23
C PRO A 102 8.79 16.79 17.93
N ARG A 103 7.97 17.63 18.56
CA ARG A 103 8.43 18.62 19.54
C ARG A 103 8.83 17.92 20.85
N GLU A 104 9.48 18.63 21.77
CA GLU A 104 9.92 18.07 23.06
C GLU A 104 8.79 17.39 23.87
N SER A 105 7.53 17.83 23.71
CA SER A 105 6.36 17.25 24.37
C SER A 105 5.65 16.15 23.56
N GLU A 106 6.07 15.90 22.33
CA GLU A 106 5.43 14.96 21.41
C GLU A 106 6.29 13.70 21.23
N ARG A 107 5.66 12.54 21.05
CA ARG A 107 6.37 11.26 20.84
C ARG A 107 6.47 10.84 19.37
N HIS A 108 5.65 11.41 18.50
CA HIS A 108 5.46 10.96 17.13
C HIS A 108 5.65 12.12 16.15
N PHE A 109 5.97 11.78 14.90
CA PHE A 109 6.03 12.77 13.82
C PHE A 109 4.65 13.39 13.60
N GLY A 110 4.59 14.66 13.24
CA GLY A 110 3.34 15.34 12.90
C GLY A 110 3.17 15.46 11.39
N LEU A 111 2.01 15.06 10.86
CA LEU A 111 1.68 15.33 9.46
C LEU A 111 1.53 16.84 9.25
N LEU A 112 2.26 17.41 8.29
CA LEU A 112 2.13 18.81 7.88
C LEU A 112 1.14 18.95 6.72
N LYS A 113 1.40 18.21 5.64
CA LYS A 113 0.67 18.30 4.39
C LYS A 113 0.55 16.93 3.75
N VAL A 114 -0.67 16.55 3.35
CA VAL A 114 -0.90 15.33 2.56
C VAL A 114 -0.40 15.57 1.14
N GLU A 115 0.41 14.65 0.64
CA GLU A 115 0.87 14.64 -0.75
C GLU A 115 0.04 13.68 -1.61
N SER A 116 -0.29 12.50 -1.09
CA SER A 116 -1.14 11.53 -1.79
C SER A 116 -1.99 10.70 -0.84
N ILE A 117 -3.11 10.22 -1.37
CA ILE A 117 -4.05 9.31 -0.70
C ILE A 117 -4.32 8.14 -1.66
N ASN A 118 -3.95 6.92 -1.27
CA ASN A 118 -4.05 5.72 -2.11
C ASN A 118 -3.40 5.90 -3.51
N GLY A 119 -2.26 6.58 -3.55
CA GLY A 119 -1.53 6.90 -4.79
C GLY A 119 -2.13 8.04 -5.62
N LEU A 120 -3.30 8.57 -5.25
CA LEU A 120 -3.98 9.67 -5.95
C LEU A 120 -3.73 11.02 -5.28
N GLU A 121 -4.03 12.09 -6.02
CA GLU A 121 -3.98 13.45 -5.46
C GLU A 121 -5.04 13.66 -4.39
N PRO A 122 -4.74 14.43 -3.32
CA PRO A 122 -5.64 14.56 -2.18
C PRO A 122 -7.00 15.16 -2.53
N GLU A 123 -7.06 16.00 -3.57
CA GLU A 123 -8.28 16.66 -4.05
C GLU A 123 -9.28 15.68 -4.66
N ILE A 124 -8.80 14.54 -5.16
CA ILE A 124 -9.64 13.51 -5.78
C ILE A 124 -10.30 12.64 -4.70
N GLY A 125 -9.65 12.51 -3.53
CA GLY A 125 -10.08 11.63 -2.43
C GLY A 125 -11.52 11.85 -1.98
N GLY A 126 -12.02 13.09 -1.97
CA GLY A 126 -13.39 13.41 -1.57
C GLY A 126 -14.49 12.93 -2.52
N ARG A 127 -14.15 12.51 -3.75
CA ARG A 127 -15.14 12.04 -4.75
C ARG A 127 -15.36 10.53 -4.74
N ARG A 128 -14.67 9.79 -3.87
CA ARG A 128 -14.75 8.32 -3.85
C ARG A 128 -16.02 7.82 -3.18
N VAL A 129 -16.66 6.85 -3.83
CA VAL A 129 -17.83 6.14 -3.29
C VAL A 129 -17.39 5.30 -2.08
N VAL A 130 -18.26 5.23 -1.07
CA VAL A 130 -18.09 4.36 0.10
C VAL A 130 -18.23 2.90 -0.34
N PHE A 131 -17.35 2.01 0.11
CA PHE A 131 -17.29 0.61 -0.37
C PHE A 131 -18.63 -0.12 -0.20
N GLU A 132 -19.32 0.11 0.91
CA GLU A 132 -20.63 -0.45 1.25
C GLU A 132 -21.75 -0.01 0.30
N ASN A 133 -21.57 1.10 -0.42
CA ASN A 133 -22.54 1.61 -1.39
C ASN A 133 -22.32 1.06 -2.80
N LEU A 134 -21.25 0.29 -3.03
CA LEU A 134 -21.00 -0.34 -4.32
C LEU A 134 -22.01 -1.46 -4.57
N THR A 135 -22.47 -1.59 -5.80
CA THR A 135 -23.35 -2.69 -6.19
C THR A 135 -22.55 -3.99 -6.25
N PRO A 136 -22.89 -5.02 -5.45
CA PRO A 136 -22.20 -6.30 -5.53
C PRO A 136 -22.56 -6.98 -6.86
N ILE A 137 -21.54 -7.43 -7.57
CA ILE A 137 -21.68 -8.18 -8.81
C ILE A 137 -20.96 -9.52 -8.70
N PHE A 138 -21.38 -10.48 -9.51
CA PHE A 138 -20.59 -11.69 -9.72
C PHE A 138 -19.32 -11.36 -10.51
N PRO A 139 -18.21 -12.10 -10.31
CA PRO A 139 -17.01 -11.93 -11.11
C PRO A 139 -17.30 -12.11 -12.60
N ASP A 140 -16.98 -11.09 -13.39
CA ASP A 140 -17.14 -11.03 -14.84
C ASP A 140 -15.79 -11.15 -15.57
N VAL A 141 -14.69 -10.83 -14.89
CA VAL A 141 -13.32 -10.94 -15.39
C VAL A 141 -12.59 -12.08 -14.67
N ARG A 142 -12.13 -13.07 -15.44
CA ARG A 142 -11.31 -14.20 -14.96
C ARG A 142 -9.86 -13.76 -14.75
N PHE A 143 -9.23 -14.23 -13.68
CA PHE A 143 -7.77 -14.26 -13.57
C PHE A 143 -7.23 -15.46 -14.33
N ASP A 144 -6.36 -15.23 -15.30
CA ASP A 144 -5.63 -16.32 -15.92
C ASP A 144 -4.41 -16.66 -15.06
N LEU A 145 -4.45 -17.81 -14.41
CA LEU A 145 -3.37 -18.28 -13.54
C LEU A 145 -2.31 -19.08 -14.31
N GLU A 146 -2.54 -19.39 -15.59
CA GLU A 146 -1.59 -20.14 -16.40
C GLU A 146 -0.36 -19.29 -16.71
N ILE A 147 0.80 -19.75 -16.23
CA ILE A 147 2.10 -19.11 -16.42
C ILE A 147 3.01 -20.02 -17.27
N GLU A 148 3.97 -20.70 -16.64
CA GLU A 148 4.91 -21.60 -17.30
C GLU A 148 4.34 -23.02 -17.46
N HIS A 149 4.75 -23.71 -18.53
CA HIS A 149 4.24 -25.05 -18.88
C HIS A 149 4.40 -26.10 -17.78
N ASP A 150 5.41 -25.97 -16.91
CA ASP A 150 5.71 -26.95 -15.85
C ASP A 150 4.84 -26.79 -14.60
N THR A 151 4.02 -25.74 -14.51
CA THR A 151 3.13 -25.50 -13.36
C THR A 151 1.72 -26.05 -13.61
N LEU A 152 1.49 -27.29 -13.18
CA LEU A 152 0.20 -27.97 -13.40
C LEU A 152 -0.95 -27.43 -12.52
N ALA A 153 -0.66 -26.98 -11.30
CA ALA A 153 -1.70 -26.59 -10.35
C ALA A 153 -2.52 -25.37 -10.78
N PRO A 154 -1.91 -24.24 -11.23
CA PRO A 154 -2.67 -23.10 -11.75
C PRO A 154 -3.55 -23.46 -12.95
N ARG A 155 -3.07 -24.35 -13.83
CA ARG A 155 -3.83 -24.85 -14.99
C ARG A 155 -5.05 -25.67 -14.56
N LEU A 156 -4.90 -26.55 -13.58
CA LEU A 156 -6.03 -27.30 -13.00
C LEU A 156 -7.05 -26.36 -12.36
N ILE A 157 -6.60 -25.32 -11.63
CA ILE A 157 -7.50 -24.32 -11.03
C ILE A 157 -8.27 -23.59 -12.13
N ASN A 158 -7.61 -23.12 -13.19
CA ASN A 158 -8.27 -22.47 -14.32
C ASN A 158 -9.38 -23.33 -14.96
N LEU A 159 -9.19 -24.66 -15.01
CA LEU A 159 -10.14 -25.59 -15.62
C LEU A 159 -11.28 -26.00 -14.69
N ILE A 160 -10.99 -26.27 -13.42
CA ILE A 160 -11.93 -26.92 -12.48
C ILE A 160 -12.59 -25.89 -11.55
N ALA A 161 -11.85 -24.86 -11.14
CA ALA A 161 -12.30 -23.86 -10.16
C ALA A 161 -11.78 -22.46 -10.56
N PRO A 162 -12.24 -21.90 -11.70
CA PRO A 162 -11.74 -20.64 -12.21
C PRO A 162 -11.95 -19.51 -11.19
N ILE A 163 -10.94 -18.65 -11.05
CA ILE A 163 -10.95 -17.53 -10.10
C ILE A 163 -11.18 -16.24 -10.87
N GLY A 164 -12.18 -15.45 -10.47
CA GLY A 164 -12.46 -14.13 -11.05
C GLY A 164 -12.14 -12.96 -10.11
N ARG A 165 -12.21 -11.74 -10.63
CA ARG A 165 -12.08 -10.50 -9.83
C ARG A 165 -13.25 -10.37 -8.87
N GLY A 166 -12.96 -10.29 -7.57
CA GLY A 166 -13.98 -10.29 -6.51
C GLY A 166 -14.42 -11.70 -6.07
N GLN A 167 -13.75 -12.76 -6.53
CA GLN A 167 -14.05 -14.14 -6.11
C GLN A 167 -13.83 -14.33 -4.60
N ARG A 168 -14.78 -15.00 -3.96
CA ARG A 168 -14.66 -15.49 -2.57
C ARG A 168 -14.47 -17.00 -2.60
N GLY A 169 -13.23 -17.45 -2.46
CA GLY A 169 -12.86 -18.87 -2.50
C GLY A 169 -12.35 -19.38 -1.15
N LEU A 170 -12.43 -20.70 -0.96
CA LEU A 170 -11.86 -21.40 0.19
C LEU A 170 -11.01 -22.56 -0.30
N ILE A 171 -9.73 -22.60 0.09
CA ILE A 171 -8.84 -23.75 -0.17
C ILE A 171 -8.92 -24.68 1.03
N VAL A 172 -9.65 -25.79 0.88
CA VAL A 172 -9.73 -26.83 1.90
C VAL A 172 -8.53 -27.76 1.74
N SER A 173 -7.67 -27.83 2.75
CA SER A 173 -6.45 -28.64 2.71
C SER A 173 -6.14 -29.24 4.08
N PRO A 174 -5.92 -30.57 4.19
CA PRO A 174 -5.39 -31.17 5.41
C PRO A 174 -3.91 -30.76 5.64
N PRO A 175 -3.37 -31.01 6.85
CA PRO A 175 -1.96 -30.74 7.14
C PRO A 175 -1.01 -31.42 6.13
N LYS A 176 0.08 -30.72 5.76
CA LYS A 176 1.12 -31.18 4.82
C LYS A 176 0.66 -31.49 3.38
N ALA A 177 -0.57 -31.15 2.97
CA ALA A 177 -1.06 -31.38 1.59
C ALA A 177 -0.66 -30.30 0.56
N GLY A 178 0.36 -29.48 0.86
CA GLY A 178 0.91 -28.54 -0.13
C GLY A 178 0.21 -27.19 -0.27
N LYS A 179 -0.67 -26.78 0.66
CA LYS A 179 -1.35 -25.46 0.64
C LYS A 179 -0.42 -24.27 0.42
N THR A 180 0.78 -24.30 1.01
CA THR A 180 1.76 -23.22 0.89
C THR A 180 2.36 -23.15 -0.51
N THR A 181 2.48 -24.28 -1.20
CA THR A 181 2.97 -24.33 -2.58
C THR A 181 1.94 -23.70 -3.52
N ILE A 182 0.66 -24.07 -3.35
CA ILE A 182 -0.45 -23.49 -4.13
C ILE A 182 -0.55 -21.97 -3.95
N LEU A 183 -0.31 -21.44 -2.75
CA LEU A 183 -0.36 -20.00 -2.48
C LEU A 183 0.85 -19.21 -3.01
N LYS A 184 1.96 -19.88 -3.32
CA LYS A 184 3.21 -19.24 -3.78
C LYS A 184 3.36 -19.20 -5.29
N GLN A 185 2.79 -20.18 -5.98
CA GLN A 185 2.75 -20.27 -7.44
C GLN A 185 1.81 -19.21 -7.99
#